data_AF-A0A4S2TJ01-F1
#
_entry.id   AF-A0A4S2TJ01-F1
#
_cell.length_a   1.000
_cell.length_b   1.000
_cell.length_c   1.000
_cell.angle_alpha   90.00
_cell.angle_beta   90.00
_cell.angle_gamma   90.00
#
_symmetry.space_group_name_H-M   'P 1'
#
loop_
_entity.id
_entity.type
_entity.pdbx_description
1 polymer ?
#
loop_
_entity_poly.entity_id
_entity_poly.type
_entity_poly.pdbx_seq_one_letter_code
_entity_poly.pdbx_strand_id
1 'polypeptide(L)'
;MSGGWEGSTRRDELPPNWQSELRPFVLQRDGYRCRWHEDGPTCGHHANQVDHIEPGNDHRPENLQALCAYHHKIKTSREGNAARWRETARRPPERHPGLI
;
A
#
# COMPACT_ATOMS: atom_id res chain seq x y z
N MET A 1 -1.00 -22.97 -16.70
CA MET A 1 -0.27 -21.75 -16.32
C MET A 1 -1.25 -20.80 -15.66
N SER A 2 -1.39 -20.91 -14.35
CA SER A 2 -2.43 -20.24 -13.56
C SER A 2 -2.03 -18.81 -13.25
N GLY A 3 -2.25 -17.89 -14.19
CA GLY A 3 -2.04 -16.46 -13.99
C GLY A 3 -3.31 -15.80 -13.46
N GLY A 4 -3.54 -15.84 -12.15
CA GLY A 4 -4.63 -15.11 -11.47
C GLY A 4 -4.41 -13.59 -11.43
N TRP A 5 -4.08 -13.00 -12.58
CA TRP A 5 -3.92 -11.56 -12.78
C TRP A 5 -5.10 -10.95 -13.55
N GLU A 6 -5.90 -11.79 -14.20
CA GLU A 6 -7.08 -11.39 -14.97
C GLU A 6 -8.21 -11.06 -13.99
N GLY A 7 -8.38 -9.77 -13.69
CA GLY A 7 -9.40 -9.25 -12.76
C GLY A 7 -8.87 -8.50 -11.54
N SER A 8 -7.55 -8.34 -11.38
CA SER A 8 -7.02 -7.50 -10.29
C SER A 8 -7.27 -6.01 -10.57
N THR A 9 -8.38 -5.48 -10.03
CA THR A 9 -8.74 -4.04 -10.02
C THR A 9 -7.75 -3.15 -9.26
N ARG A 10 -6.65 -3.69 -8.73
CA ARG A 10 -5.61 -2.91 -8.01
C ARG A 10 -5.03 -1.76 -8.82
N ARG A 11 -5.12 -1.78 -10.16
CA ARG A 11 -4.75 -0.66 -11.03
C ARG A 11 -5.87 0.37 -11.24
N ASP A 12 -7.13 -0.03 -11.05
CA ASP A 12 -8.33 0.78 -11.23
C ASP A 12 -8.83 1.44 -9.92
N GLU A 13 -8.14 1.24 -8.81
CA GLU A 13 -8.52 1.77 -7.49
C GLU A 13 -8.03 3.21 -7.24
N LEU A 14 -7.14 3.77 -8.07
CA LEU A 14 -6.69 5.14 -7.89
C LEU A 14 -7.61 6.13 -8.62
N PRO A 15 -7.97 7.26 -8.01
CA PRO A 15 -8.86 8.22 -8.63
C PRO A 15 -8.19 8.85 -9.88
N PRO A 16 -8.97 9.30 -10.88
CA PRO A 16 -8.43 9.86 -12.12
C PRO A 16 -7.46 11.04 -11.90
N ASN A 17 -7.65 11.79 -10.81
CA ASN A 17 -6.82 12.93 -10.44
C ASN A 17 -5.56 12.58 -9.62
N TRP A 18 -5.24 11.29 -9.48
CA TRP A 18 -4.09 10.84 -8.68
C TRP A 18 -2.77 11.45 -9.14
N GLN A 19 -2.45 11.32 -10.43
CA GLN A 19 -1.17 11.79 -10.97
C GLN A 19 -1.16 13.31 -11.18
N SER A 20 -2.30 13.92 -11.50
CA SER A 20 -2.40 15.34 -11.83
C SER A 20 -2.49 16.24 -10.59
N GLU A 21 -3.13 15.78 -9.52
CA GLU A 21 -3.49 16.62 -8.37
C GLU A 21 -3.00 16.04 -7.05
N LEU A 22 -3.46 14.85 -6.67
CA LEU A 22 -3.23 14.32 -5.32
C LEU A 22 -1.76 14.04 -5.05
N ARG A 23 -1.08 13.33 -5.96
CA ARG A 23 0.34 13.02 -5.81
C ARG A 23 1.24 14.26 -5.73
N PRO A 24 1.17 15.23 -6.68
CA PRO A 24 1.99 16.44 -6.56
C PRO A 24 1.61 17.28 -5.34
N PHE A 25 0.32 17.38 -4.98
CA PHE A 25 -0.12 18.08 -3.77
C PHE A 25 0.52 17.51 -2.51
N VAL A 26 0.46 16.18 -2.31
CA VAL A 26 1.02 15.52 -1.12
C VAL A 26 2.53 15.68 -1.05
N LEU A 27 3.23 15.48 -2.18
CA LEU A 27 4.68 15.67 -2.24
C LEU A 27 5.08 17.11 -1.89
N GLN A 28 4.32 18.10 -2.38
CA GLN A 28 4.60 19.51 -2.09
C GLN A 28 4.25 19.90 -0.66
N ARG A 29 3.10 19.47 -0.14
CA ARG A 29 2.68 19.64 1.27
C ARG A 29 3.75 19.11 2.22
N ASP A 30 4.30 17.94 1.93
CA ASP A 30 5.30 17.27 2.76
C ASP A 30 6.73 17.76 2.46
N GLY A 31 6.89 18.75 1.57
CA GLY A 31 8.18 19.36 1.23
C GLY A 31 9.16 18.38 0.58
N TYR A 32 8.66 17.37 -0.13
CA TYR A 32 9.43 16.24 -0.68
C TYR A 32 10.23 15.50 0.40
N ARG A 33 9.74 15.47 1.63
CA ARG A 33 10.37 14.77 2.76
C ARG A 33 9.50 13.63 3.22
N CYS A 34 10.13 12.48 3.43
CA CYS A 34 9.50 11.27 3.94
C CYS A 34 8.89 11.54 5.31
N ARG A 35 7.58 11.29 5.43
CA ARG A 35 6.79 11.49 6.65
C ARG A 35 6.71 10.26 7.56
N TRP A 36 7.33 9.15 7.14
CA TRP A 36 7.42 7.94 7.94
C TRP A 36 8.03 8.22 9.31
N HIS A 37 7.40 7.68 10.35
CA HIS A 37 7.87 7.70 11.72
C HIS A 37 7.56 6.34 12.36
N GLU A 38 8.56 5.72 12.98
CA GLU A 38 8.41 4.46 13.71
C GLU A 38 9.28 4.56 14.95
N ASP A 39 8.62 4.74 16.10
CA ASP A 39 9.23 4.86 17.44
C ASP A 39 10.42 5.84 17.54
N GLY A 40 10.40 6.90 16.72
CA GLY A 40 11.51 7.84 16.59
C GLY A 40 11.17 9.08 15.76
N PRO A 41 12.17 9.92 15.43
CA PRO A 41 11.95 11.11 14.62
C PRO A 41 11.47 10.75 13.21
N THR A 42 10.72 11.67 12.60
CA THR A 42 10.33 11.54 11.20
C THR A 42 11.55 11.37 10.30
N CYS A 43 11.50 10.39 9.38
CA CYS A 43 12.60 10.02 8.50
C CYS A 43 13.22 11.21 7.73
N GLY A 44 12.41 12.07 7.10
CA GLY A 44 12.88 13.31 6.50
C GLY A 44 13.70 13.19 5.20
N HIS A 45 14.09 11.98 4.77
CA HIS A 45 14.75 11.73 3.48
C HIS A 45 13.89 12.15 2.28
N HIS A 46 14.51 12.38 1.13
CA HIS A 46 13.80 12.75 -0.09
C HIS A 46 12.71 11.72 -0.44
N ALA A 47 11.48 12.22 -0.61
CA ALA A 47 10.30 11.44 -0.95
C ALA A 47 9.90 11.65 -2.40
N ASN A 48 9.63 10.55 -3.08
CA ASN A 48 9.09 10.52 -4.44
C ASN A 48 7.92 9.53 -4.59
N GLN A 49 7.56 8.84 -3.50
CA GLN A 49 6.41 7.96 -3.42
C GLN A 49 5.32 8.64 -2.59
N VAL A 50 4.06 8.37 -2.92
CA VAL A 50 2.91 8.75 -2.11
C VAL A 50 2.12 7.48 -1.85
N ASP A 51 1.78 7.26 -0.60
CA ASP A 51 1.08 6.06 -0.15
C ASP A 51 0.06 6.44 0.92
N HIS A 52 -0.94 5.59 1.10
CA HIS A 52 -1.97 5.75 2.11
C HIS A 52 -1.38 5.59 3.51
N ILE A 53 -1.89 6.30 4.51
CA ILE A 53 -1.56 6.09 5.92
C ILE A 53 -2.32 4.86 6.42
N GLU A 54 -3.64 4.88 6.25
CA GLU A 54 -4.52 3.74 6.47
C GLU A 54 -4.84 3.06 5.13
N PRO A 55 -4.62 1.74 5.00
CA PRO A 55 -4.85 1.03 3.74
C PRO A 55 -6.35 1.01 3.38
N GLY A 56 -6.66 1.26 2.11
CA GLY A 56 -8.02 1.24 1.57
C GLY A 56 -8.21 2.23 0.41
N ASN A 57 -9.47 2.49 0.06
CA ASN A 57 -9.83 3.38 -1.05
C ASN A 57 -10.12 4.82 -0.59
N ASP A 58 -9.57 5.23 0.56
CA ASP A 58 -9.67 6.62 1.03
C ASP A 58 -8.50 7.44 0.49
N HIS A 59 -8.73 8.12 -0.63
CA HIS A 59 -7.72 8.95 -1.31
C HIS A 59 -7.74 10.41 -0.85
N ARG A 60 -8.42 10.74 0.25
CA ARG A 60 -8.40 12.09 0.81
C ARG A 60 -6.97 12.47 1.20
N PRO A 61 -6.52 13.71 0.97
CA PRO A 61 -5.13 14.09 1.24
C PRO A 61 -4.68 13.84 2.69
N GLU A 62 -5.61 13.86 3.65
CA GLU A 62 -5.34 13.56 5.06
C GLU A 62 -4.89 12.11 5.30
N ASN A 63 -5.35 11.18 4.45
CA ASN A 63 -4.95 9.77 4.49
C ASN A 63 -3.75 9.47 3.57
N LEU A 64 -3.13 10.48 2.95
CA LEU A 64 -1.97 10.28 2.07
C LEU A 64 -0.71 10.87 2.71
N GLN A 65 0.43 10.21 2.50
CA GLN A 65 1.73 10.68 2.99
C GLN A 65 2.85 10.48 1.95
N ALA A 66 3.81 11.41 1.94
CA ALA A 66 5.02 11.28 1.14
C ALA A 66 6.02 10.30 1.81
N LEU A 67 6.53 9.35 1.03
CA LEU A 67 7.51 8.35 1.48
C LEU A 67 8.74 8.34 0.59
N CYS A 68 9.91 8.07 1.20
CA CYS A 68 11.09 7.65 0.46
C CYS A 68 10.92 6.21 -0.04
N ALA A 69 11.68 5.84 -1.07
CA ALA A 69 11.60 4.50 -1.66
C ALA A 69 11.81 3.36 -0.64
N TYR A 70 12.68 3.57 0.35
CA TYR A 70 12.95 2.60 1.41
C TYR A 70 11.73 2.33 2.30
N HIS A 71 11.14 3.38 2.89
CA HIS A 71 9.97 3.22 3.76
C HIS A 71 8.72 2.82 3.00
N HIS A 72 8.55 3.27 1.75
CA HIS A 72 7.50 2.77 0.88
C HIS A 72 7.59 1.24 0.70
N LYS A 73 8.79 0.71 0.40
CA LYS A 73 9.01 -0.74 0.26
C LYS A 73 8.69 -1.51 1.56
N ILE A 74 9.06 -0.96 2.71
CA ILE A 74 8.72 -1.55 4.02
C ILE A 74 7.21 -1.61 4.19
N LYS A 75 6.50 -0.51 3.95
CA LYS A 75 5.04 -0.44 4.07
C LYS A 75 4.35 -1.45 3.16
N THR A 76 4.66 -1.42 1.85
CA THR A 76 4.08 -2.35 0.87
C THR A 76 4.33 -3.81 1.26
N SER A 77 5.52 -4.12 1.79
CA SER A 77 5.83 -5.48 2.26
C SER A 77 4.99 -5.88 3.48
N ARG A 78 4.83 -4.98 4.46
CA ARG A 78 4.00 -5.20 5.65
C ARG A 78 2.53 -5.44 5.27
N GLU A 79 1.99 -4.64 4.37
CA GLU A 79 0.60 -4.76 3.91
C GLU A 79 0.38 -6.02 3.08
N GLY A 80 1.30 -6.34 2.17
CA GLY A 80 1.25 -7.58 1.40
C GLY A 80 1.29 -8.82 2.30
N ASN A 81 2.11 -8.80 3.35
CA ASN A 81 2.12 -9.87 4.35
C ASN A 81 0.78 -9.94 5.10
N ALA A 82 0.27 -8.82 5.61
CA ALA A 82 -1.00 -8.78 6.32
C ALA A 82 -2.17 -9.29 5.45
N ALA A 83 -2.20 -8.95 4.16
CA ALA A 83 -3.17 -9.47 3.21
C ALA A 83 -3.06 -10.99 3.02
N ARG A 84 -1.84 -11.52 2.89
CA ARG A 84 -1.62 -12.98 2.79
C ARG A 84 -2.10 -13.72 4.04
N TRP A 85 -1.81 -13.22 5.24
CA TRP A 85 -2.28 -13.84 6.49
C TRP A 85 -3.81 -13.87 6.57
N ARG A 86 -4.49 -12.79 6.14
CA ARG A 86 -5.96 -12.73 6.07
C ARG A 86 -6.53 -13.76 5.10
N GLU A 87 -5.89 -13.96 3.95
CA GLU A 87 -6.32 -14.94 2.95
C GLU A 87 -6.14 -16.38 3.47
N THR A 88 -4.96 -16.72 4.00
CA THR A 88 -4.69 -18.06 4.54
C THR A 88 -5.60 -18.42 5.71
N ALA A 89 -5.90 -17.48 6.61
CA ALA A 89 -6.83 -17.71 7.72
C ALA A 89 -8.27 -17.98 7.27
N ARG A 90 -8.65 -17.53 6.06
CA ARG A 90 -9.99 -17.72 5.47
C ARG A 90 -10.08 -18.98 4.60
N ARG A 91 -8.96 -19.62 4.29
CA ARG A 91 -8.93 -20.83 3.46
C ARG A 91 -9.35 -22.03 4.32
N PRO A 92 -10.42 -22.76 3.96
CA PRO A 92 -10.75 -24.01 4.65
C PRO A 92 -9.60 -25.02 4.51
N PRO A 93 -9.38 -25.88 5.51
CA PRO A 93 -8.33 -26.90 5.43
C PRO A 93 -8.52 -27.76 4.19
N GLU A 94 -7.42 -28.10 3.51
CA GLU A 94 -7.48 -28.89 2.29
C GLU A 94 -8.10 -30.25 2.60
N ARG A 95 -9.16 -30.62 1.86
CA ARG A 95 -9.70 -31.98 1.91
C ARG A 95 -8.67 -32.89 1.24
N HIS A 96 -7.87 -33.57 2.05
CA HIS A 96 -6.92 -34.57 1.56
C HIS A 96 -7.69 -35.71 0.88
N PRO A 97 -7.33 -36.11 -0.35
CA PRO A 97 -8.04 -37.14 -1.12
C PRO A 97 -7.91 -38.57 -0.56
N GLY A 98 -7.37 -38.73 0.65
CA GLY A 98 -7.09 -40.03 1.30
C GLY A 98 -7.87 -40.30 2.60
N LEU A 99 -8.85 -39.48 2.98
CA LEU A 99 -9.83 -39.85 4.01
C LEU A 99 -11.14 -40.27 3.34
N ILE A 100 -11.27 -41.55 3.02
CA ILE A 100 -12.54 -42.27 2.84
C ILE A 100 -12.47 -43.59 3.59
#